data_AF-A0AAV0D9H6-F1
#
_entry.id   AF-A0AAV0D9H6-F1
#
_cell.length_a   1.000
_cell.length_b   1.000
_cell.length_c   1.000
_cell.angle_alpha   90.00
_cell.angle_beta   90.00
_cell.angle_gamma   90.00
#
_symmetry.space_group_name_H-M   'P 1'
#
loop_
_entity.id
_entity.type
_entity.pdbx_description
1 polymer ?
#
loop_
_entity_poly.entity_id
_entity_poly.type
_entity_poly.pdbx_seq_one_letter_code
_entity_poly.pdbx_strand_id
1 'polypeptide(L)' 'MKRWQADALYALQEASESYLMELLGHAQLCAIHAKRVTLMKSDFQLARRMTGKGQPW' A
#
# COMPACT_ATOMS: atom_id res chain seq x y z
N MET A 1 -5.63 31.69 0.57
CA MET A 1 -5.45 30.48 -0.26
C MET A 1 -4.19 29.76 0.22
N LYS A 2 -4.27 28.52 0.71
CA LYS A 2 -3.08 27.74 1.09
C LYS A 2 -2.44 27.21 -0.19
N ARG A 3 -1.37 27.85 -0.65
CA ARG A 3 -0.63 27.44 -1.85
C ARG A 3 0.41 26.40 -1.44
N TRP A 4 0.34 25.23 -2.05
CA TRP A 4 1.30 24.15 -1.82
C TRP A 4 2.61 24.45 -2.53
N GLN A 5 3.73 24.06 -1.90
CA GLN A 5 5.03 24.05 -2.57
C GLN A 5 5.10 22.84 -3.51
N ALA A 6 5.79 22.97 -4.64
CA ALA A 6 5.98 21.86 -5.58
C ALA A 6 6.66 20.66 -4.88
N ASP A 7 7.71 20.92 -4.10
CA ASP A 7 8.45 19.90 -3.35
C ASP A 7 7.57 19.16 -2.33
N ALA A 8 6.59 19.85 -1.73
CA ALA A 8 5.64 19.23 -0.82
C ALA A 8 4.72 18.23 -1.54
N LEU A 9 4.38 18.49 -2.81
CA LEU A 9 3.62 17.56 -3.64
C LEU A 9 4.46 16.35 -4.05
N TYR A 10 5.72 16.56 -4.42
CA TYR A 10 6.66 15.46 -4.73
C TYR A 10 6.88 14.55 -3.53
N ALA A 11 7.17 15.12 -2.36
CA ALA A 11 7.36 14.35 -1.14
C ALA A 11 6.12 13.49 -0.79
N LEU A 12 4.91 14.03 -0.99
CA LEU A 12 3.68 13.28 -0.77
C LEU A 12 3.50 12.13 -1.77
N GLN A 13 3.84 12.37 -3.05
CA GLN A 13 3.76 11.35 -4.10
C GLN A 13 4.78 10.23 -3.85
N GLU A 14 6.03 10.56 -3.54
CA GLU A 14 7.06 9.57 -3.20
C GLU A 14 6.67 8.71 -1.98
N ALA A 15 6.18 9.34 -0.90
CA ALA A 15 5.72 8.62 0.27
C ALA A 15 4.52 7.71 -0.03
N SER A 16 3.59 8.18 -0.87
CA SER A 16 2.42 7.40 -1.28
C SER A 16 2.81 6.19 -2.15
N GLU A 17 3.72 6.38 -3.10
CA GLU A 17 4.20 5.31 -3.97
C GLU A 17 4.98 4.25 -3.21
N SER A 18 5.88 4.66 -2.32
CA SER A 18 6.60 3.74 -1.44
C SER A 18 5.63 2.89 -0.60
N TYR A 19 4.64 3.53 0.02
CA TYR A 19 3.62 2.81 0.80
C TYR A 19 2.84 1.80 -0.05
N LEU A 20 2.40 2.19 -1.26
CA LEU A 20 1.63 1.34 -2.16
C LEU A 20 2.47 0.20 -2.72
N MET A 21 3.73 0.44 -3.10
CA MET A 21 4.64 -0.60 -3.58
C MET A 21 4.82 -1.70 -2.55
N GLU A 22 5.10 -1.33 -1.30
CA GLU A 22 5.28 -2.31 -0.22
C GLU A 22 3.96 -3.06 0.09
N LEU A 23 2.81 -2.37 0.12
CA LEU A 23 1.52 -3.03 0.36
C LEU A 23 1.15 -4.00 -0.76
N LEU A 24 1.40 -3.62 -2.02
CA LEU A 24 1.19 -4.48 -3.19
C LEU A 24 2.11 -5.69 -3.16
N GLY A 25 3.38 -5.53 -2.77
CA GLY A 25 4.31 -6.63 -2.57
C GLY A 25 3.79 -7.66 -1.56
N HIS A 26 3.32 -7.21 -0.40
CA HIS A 26 2.73 -8.10 0.60
C HIS A 26 1.44 -8.77 0.10
N ALA A 27 0.54 -8.03 -0.57
CA ALA A 27 -0.67 -8.60 -1.13
C ALA A 27 -0.36 -9.66 -2.21
N GLN A 28 0.68 -9.45 -3.01
CA GLN A 28 1.12 -10.41 -4.02
C GLN A 28 1.60 -11.73 -3.38
N LEU A 29 2.33 -11.65 -2.27
CA LEU A 29 2.72 -12.85 -1.51
C LEU A 29 1.50 -13.61 -0.98
N CYS A 30 0.47 -12.91 -0.51
CA CYS A 30 -0.80 -13.54 -0.11
C CYS A 30 -1.51 -14.22 -1.28
N ALA A 31 -1.56 -13.59 -2.46
CA ALA A 31 -2.17 -14.19 -3.65
C ALA A 31 -1.42 -15.45 -4.10
N ILE A 32 -0.08 -15.40 -4.13
CA ILE A 32 0.76 -16.56 -4.47
C ILE A 32 0.57 -17.69 -3.45
N HIS A 33 0.52 -17.38 -2.16
CA HIS A 33 0.24 -18.35 -1.11
C HIS A 33 -1.12 -19.06 -1.33
N ALA A 34 -2.12 -18.33 -1.82
CA ALA A 34 -3.43 -18.86 -2.19
C ALA A 34 -3.48 -19.50 -3.60
N LYS A 35 -2.32 -19.76 -4.24
CA LYS A 35 -2.19 -20.32 -5.60
C LYS A 35 -2.88 -19.49 -6.70
N ARG A 36 -2.87 -18.16 -6.56
CA ARG A 36 -3.41 -17.21 -7.54
C ARG A 36 -2.34 -16.26 -8.05
N VAL A 37 -2.59 -15.70 -9.23
CA VAL A 37 -1.80 -14.59 -9.81
C VAL A 37 -2.55 -13.27 -9.72
N THR A 38 -3.88 -13.30 -9.85
CA THR A 38 -4.75 -12.13 -9.72
C THR A 38 -4.92 -11.74 -8.25
N LEU A 39 -4.58 -10.49 -7.93
CA LEU A 39 -4.82 -9.87 -6.62
C LEU A 39 -6.32 -9.70 -6.35
N MET A 40 -6.72 -9.98 -5.11
CA MET A 40 -8.09 -9.83 -4.63
C MET A 40 -8.13 -8.98 -3.37
N LYS A 41 -9.30 -8.44 -3.03
CA LYS A 41 -9.51 -7.62 -1.82
C LYS A 41 -9.05 -8.34 -0.54
N SER A 42 -9.23 -9.66 -0.47
CA SER A 42 -8.80 -10.50 0.65
C SER A 42 -7.28 -10.50 0.86
N ASP A 43 -6.50 -10.42 -0.23
CA ASP A 43 -5.03 -10.37 -0.15
C ASP A 43 -4.56 -9.07 0.50
N PHE A 44 -5.17 -7.95 0.12
CA PHE A 44 -4.91 -6.65 0.74
C PHE A 44 -5.35 -6.59 2.20
N GLN A 45 -6.51 -7.16 2.53
CA GLN A 45 -7.00 -7.23 3.91
C GLN A 45 -6.05 -8.03 4.79
N LEU A 46 -5.57 -9.19 4.31
CA LEU A 46 -4.59 -10.00 5.02
C LEU A 46 -3.25 -9.28 5.14
N ALA A 47 -2.74 -8.71 4.05
CA ALA A 47 -1.49 -7.95 4.06
C ALA A 47 -1.51 -6.79 5.06
N ARG A 48 -2.60 -6.00 5.09
CA ARG A 48 -2.77 -4.92 6.09
C ARG A 48 -2.84 -5.44 7.51
N ARG A 49 -3.54 -6.56 7.73
CA ARG A 49 -3.65 -7.18 9.07
C ARG A 49 -2.29 -7.68 9.57
N MET A 50 -1.47 -8.26 8.70
CA MET A 50 -0.15 -8.77 9.06
C MET A 50 0.88 -7.65 9.29
N THR A 51 0.78 -6.56 8.53
CA THR A 51 1.79 -5.48 8.53
C THR A 51 1.40 -4.28 9.37
N GLY A 52 0.17 -4.23 9.89
CA GLY A 52 -0.39 -3.07 10.60
C GLY A 52 -0.66 -1.86 9.71
N LYS A 53 -0.42 -1.95 8.40
CA LYS A 53 -0.59 -0.82 7.46
C LYS A 53 -2.05 -0.41 7.32
N GLY A 54 -2.33 0.86 7.63
CA GLY A 54 -3.68 1.43 7.54
C GLY A 54 -4.64 0.96 8.64
N GLN A 55 -4.14 0.37 9.72
CA GLN A 55 -4.92 0.16 10.95
C GLN A 55 -4.95 1.49 11.73
N PRO A 56 -6.13 1.99 12.15
CA PRO A 56 -6.20 3.06 13.14
C PRO A 56 -5.79 2.47 14.50
N TRP A 57 -4.68 2.97 15.04
CA TRP A 57 -4.09 2.72 16.38
C TRP A 57 -4.49 1.40 17.07
#